data_AF-A0A930XX58-F1
#
_entry.id   AF-A0A930XX58-F1
#
_cell.length_a   1.000
_cell.length_b   1.000
_cell.length_c   1.000
_cell.angle_alpha   90.00
_cell.angle_beta   90.00
_cell.angle_gamma   90.00
#
_symmetry.space_group_name_H-M   'P 1'
#
loop_
_entity.id
_entity.type
_entity.pdbx_description
1 polymer ?
#
loop_
_entity_poly.entity_id
_entity_poly.type
_entity_poly.pdbx_seq_one_letter_code
_entity_poly.pdbx_strand_id
1 'polypeptide(L)'
;LFPVIPADQKDPAGRECLNPNGLIPRTVRAIKQALPELLVFTDVALDPYTTHGHDGVVDTQGRILNDVTVEILVQQALTQAAAGTDWVAPSDMMDGRVGAIRQALDAQGYTEVGILAYSAKYASAYYGPFREALGSTLQFGDKCTYQMDPANVREALKEVSLDVAEGADMVMVKPALAYLDVIYRLRQVTSVPIAAYNVSGEYALIRAAGRQGWIDEQAAIFETLTSIKRAGADLILTYFALEVAQWLS
;
A
#
# COMPACT_ATOMS: atom_id res chain seq x y z
N LEU A 1 6.41 5.10 -2.71
CA LEU A 1 7.44 5.52 -1.74
C LEU A 1 6.98 5.09 -0.36
N PHE A 2 7.85 4.41 0.39
CA PHE A 2 7.61 4.04 1.78
C PHE A 2 8.69 4.71 2.64
N PRO A 3 8.34 5.39 3.74
CA PRO A 3 9.30 6.04 4.60
C PRO A 3 9.89 5.09 5.63
N VAL A 4 11.18 5.26 5.94
CA VAL A 4 11.80 4.74 7.16
C VAL A 4 12.41 5.94 7.87
N ILE A 5 11.80 6.34 8.99
CA ILE A 5 12.22 7.53 9.74
C ILE A 5 12.94 7.15 11.04
N PRO A 6 13.82 8.04 11.54
CA PRO A 6 14.42 7.88 12.86
C PRO A 6 13.40 7.69 13.98
N ALA A 7 13.75 6.88 14.98
CA ALA A 7 12.84 6.52 16.07
C ALA A 7 12.42 7.72 16.94
N ASP A 8 13.28 8.74 17.07
CA ASP A 8 13.02 9.98 17.81
C ASP A 8 12.02 10.92 17.10
N GLN A 9 11.68 10.64 15.84
CA GLN A 9 10.62 11.32 15.09
C GLN A 9 9.29 10.58 15.14
N LYS A 10 9.25 9.38 15.73
CA LYS A 10 8.00 8.61 15.88
C LYS A 10 7.27 9.02 17.15
N ASP A 11 5.96 9.17 17.08
CA ASP A 11 5.09 9.40 18.24
C ASP A 11 3.82 8.52 18.16
N PRO A 12 3.05 8.34 19.26
CA PRO A 12 1.85 7.49 19.22
C PRO A 12 0.75 7.93 18.25
N ALA A 13 0.80 9.17 17.74
CA ALA A 13 -0.18 9.68 16.79
C ALA A 13 0.35 9.73 15.34
N GLY A 14 1.62 9.34 15.11
CA GLY A 14 2.26 9.38 13.81
C GLY A 14 2.47 10.78 13.24
N ARG A 15 2.62 11.83 14.07
CA ARG A 15 2.56 13.24 13.62
C ARG A 15 3.59 13.63 12.57
N GLU A 16 4.74 12.96 12.50
CA GLU A 16 5.77 13.24 11.49
C GLU A 16 5.27 13.01 10.05
N CYS A 17 4.19 12.23 9.86
CA CYS A 17 3.56 12.09 8.54
C CYS A 17 2.99 13.41 7.99
N LEU A 18 2.74 14.39 8.86
CA LEU A 18 2.19 15.70 8.54
C LEU A 18 3.26 16.76 8.25
N ASN A 19 4.54 16.41 8.41
CA ASN A 19 5.63 17.37 8.26
C ASN A 19 5.86 17.68 6.76
N PRO A 20 5.63 18.92 6.28
CA PRO A 20 5.85 19.28 4.87
C PRO A 20 7.34 19.26 4.48
N ASN A 21 8.23 19.24 5.48
CA ASN A 21 9.68 19.09 5.33
C ASN A 21 10.18 17.68 5.72
N GLY A 22 9.26 16.75 5.99
CA GLY A 22 9.54 15.36 6.32
C GLY A 22 10.15 14.60 5.15
N LEU A 23 10.45 13.31 5.37
CA LEU A 23 11.14 12.48 4.39
C LEU A 23 10.37 12.38 3.06
N ILE A 24 9.09 12.00 3.08
CA ILE A 24 8.29 11.79 1.87
C ILE A 24 8.17 13.08 1.04
N PRO A 25 7.71 14.23 1.59
CA PRO A 25 7.61 15.45 0.78
C PRO A 25 8.93 15.92 0.17
N ARG A 26 10.05 15.80 0.89
CA ARG A 26 11.38 16.15 0.33
C ARG A 26 11.77 15.20 -0.80
N THR A 27 11.54 13.90 -0.64
CA THR A 27 11.83 12.90 -1.67
C THR A 27 10.97 13.11 -2.92
N VAL A 28 9.67 13.37 -2.77
CA VAL A 28 8.77 13.67 -3.89
C VAL A 28 9.29 14.88 -4.69
N ARG A 29 9.56 16.01 -4.02
CA ARG A 29 10.09 17.21 -4.68
C ARG A 29 11.40 16.94 -5.41
N ALA A 30 12.33 16.20 -4.80
CA ALA A 30 13.60 15.85 -5.42
C ALA A 30 13.41 14.97 -6.67
N ILE A 31 12.51 13.98 -6.62
CA ILE A 31 12.19 13.11 -7.76
C ILE A 31 11.55 13.93 -8.87
N LYS A 32 10.49 14.71 -8.61
CA LYS A 32 9.82 15.50 -9.64
C LYS A 32 10.73 16.57 -10.26
N GLN A 33 11.69 17.10 -9.50
CA GLN A 33 12.70 18.02 -10.04
C GLN A 33 13.67 17.31 -11.00
N ALA A 34 14.08 16.08 -10.70
CA ALA A 34 15.05 15.33 -11.51
C ALA A 34 14.38 14.60 -12.69
N LEU A 35 13.16 14.10 -12.51
CA LEU A 35 12.41 13.25 -13.44
C LEU A 35 10.93 13.67 -13.44
N PRO A 36 10.56 14.78 -14.11
CA PRO A 36 9.20 15.32 -14.08
C PRO A 36 8.12 14.34 -14.55
N GLU A 37 8.44 13.52 -15.54
CA GLU A 37 7.54 12.53 -16.16
C GLU A 37 7.40 11.24 -15.34
N LEU A 38 8.25 11.02 -14.32
CA LEU A 38 8.13 9.83 -13.49
C LEU A 38 6.92 9.98 -12.57
N LEU A 39 6.00 9.01 -12.66
CA LEU A 39 4.86 8.92 -11.75
C LEU A 39 5.32 8.52 -10.36
N VAL A 40 4.92 9.29 -9.36
CA VAL A 40 5.25 9.10 -7.96
C VAL A 40 4.00 8.68 -7.20
N PHE A 41 4.06 7.46 -6.65
CA PHE A 41 3.08 6.93 -5.72
C PHE A 41 3.63 7.06 -4.30
N THR A 42 2.85 7.57 -3.36
CA THR A 42 3.21 7.67 -1.94
C THR A 42 2.24 6.87 -1.08
N ASP A 43 2.78 6.08 -0.15
CA ASP A 43 1.98 5.33 0.82
C ASP A 43 1.37 6.29 1.87
N VAL A 44 0.11 6.04 2.23
CA VAL A 44 -0.64 6.77 3.26
C VAL A 44 -1.07 5.77 4.32
N ALA A 45 -0.33 5.74 5.42
CA ALA A 45 -0.54 4.92 6.60
C ALA A 45 0.31 5.47 7.76
N LEU A 46 -0.05 5.14 9.01
CA LEU A 46 0.67 5.62 10.20
C LEU A 46 1.72 4.64 10.74
N ASP A 47 1.79 3.39 10.27
CA ASP A 47 2.73 2.40 10.83
C ASP A 47 4.22 2.76 10.72
N PRO A 48 4.70 3.53 9.72
CA PRO A 48 6.09 3.97 9.70
C PRO A 48 6.37 5.11 10.68
N TYR A 49 5.32 5.81 11.12
CA TYR A 49 5.38 7.04 11.90
C TYR A 49 5.01 6.84 13.37
N THR A 50 4.31 5.75 13.69
CA THR A 50 3.90 5.45 15.06
C THR A 50 4.96 4.68 15.84
N THR A 51 5.02 4.90 17.14
CA THR A 51 5.92 4.14 18.05
C THR A 51 5.47 2.70 18.22
N HIS A 52 4.20 2.39 17.98
CA HIS A 52 3.61 1.05 18.16
C HIS A 52 3.50 0.23 16.87
N GLY A 53 3.64 0.84 15.68
CA GLY A 53 3.63 0.14 14.39
C GLY A 53 2.24 -0.25 13.86
N HIS A 54 1.16 0.31 14.43
CA HIS A 54 -0.18 0.16 13.88
C HIS A 54 -0.41 1.20 12.79
N ASP A 55 -1.28 0.88 11.83
CA ASP A 55 -1.58 1.76 10.70
C ASP A 55 -2.49 2.95 11.09
N GLY A 56 -3.00 2.97 12.33
CA GLY A 56 -3.85 4.01 12.88
C GLY A 56 -3.58 4.35 14.35
N VAL A 57 -4.29 5.35 14.86
CA VAL A 57 -4.24 5.80 16.26
C VAL A 57 -4.88 4.75 17.16
N VAL A 58 -4.23 4.46 18.29
CA VAL A 58 -4.67 3.44 19.25
C VAL A 58 -5.10 4.09 20.57
N ASP A 59 -6.24 3.67 21.11
CA ASP A 59 -6.72 4.12 22.43
C ASP A 59 -6.00 3.41 23.59
N THR A 60 -6.31 3.80 24.83
CA THR A 60 -5.71 3.20 26.02
C THR A 60 -6.07 1.73 26.25
N GLN A 61 -7.06 1.20 25.53
CA GLN A 61 -7.49 -0.21 25.57
C GLN A 61 -6.90 -1.03 24.42
N GLY A 62 -6.07 -0.44 23.55
CA GLY A 62 -5.48 -1.12 22.40
C GLY A 62 -6.39 -1.17 21.17
N ARG A 63 -7.49 -0.40 21.14
CA ARG A 63 -8.42 -0.35 20.00
C ARG A 63 -8.02 0.74 19.03
N ILE A 64 -8.17 0.43 17.74
CA ILE A 64 -7.96 1.40 16.66
C ILE A 64 -9.11 2.41 16.68
N LEU A 65 -8.76 3.69 16.69
CA LEU A 65 -9.68 4.81 16.56
C LEU A 65 -9.82 5.17 15.09
N ASN A 66 -10.81 4.57 14.41
CA ASN A 66 -11.03 4.72 12.96
C ASN A 66 -11.09 6.19 12.53
N ASP A 67 -12.09 6.94 13.02
CA ASP A 67 -12.36 8.30 12.53
C ASP A 67 -11.21 9.26 12.82
N VAL A 68 -10.60 9.14 14.01
CA VAL A 68 -9.40 9.92 14.39
C VAL A 68 -8.23 9.59 13.46
N THR A 69 -8.09 8.34 13.06
CA THR A 69 -7.05 7.93 12.11
C THR A 69 -7.32 8.53 10.73
N VAL A 70 -8.56 8.44 10.24
CA VAL A 70 -8.95 8.99 8.94
C VAL A 70 -8.64 10.49 8.85
N GLU A 71 -8.90 11.26 9.90
CA GLU A 71 -8.54 12.69 9.95
C GLU A 71 -7.04 12.93 9.70
N ILE A 72 -6.17 12.11 10.30
CA ILE A 72 -4.71 12.23 10.13
C ILE A 72 -4.29 11.79 8.72
N LEU A 73 -4.85 10.69 8.20
CA LEU A 73 -4.55 10.19 6.86
C LEU A 73 -4.94 11.21 5.77
N VAL A 74 -6.04 11.93 5.95
CA VAL A 74 -6.43 13.06 5.10
C VAL A 74 -5.33 14.13 5.07
N GLN A 75 -4.85 14.56 6.25
CA GLN A 75 -3.79 15.57 6.32
C GLN A 75 -2.45 15.07 5.75
N GLN A 76 -2.14 13.79 5.91
CA GLN A 76 -0.98 13.14 5.29
C GLN A 76 -1.10 13.16 3.76
N ALA A 77 -2.24 12.77 3.20
CA ALA A 77 -2.49 12.80 1.77
C ALA A 77 -2.36 14.22 1.19
N LEU A 78 -2.94 15.23 1.86
CA LEU A 78 -2.79 16.63 1.47
C LEU A 78 -1.33 17.11 1.52
N THR A 79 -0.58 16.71 2.53
CA THR A 79 0.85 17.04 2.67
C THR A 79 1.67 16.45 1.52
N GLN A 80 1.36 15.22 1.11
CA GLN A 80 2.01 14.54 -0.02
C GLN A 80 1.59 15.14 -1.38
N ALA A 81 0.31 15.48 -1.55
CA ALA A 81 -0.21 16.17 -2.73
C ALA A 81 0.45 17.55 -2.92
N ALA A 82 0.57 18.34 -1.85
CA ALA A 82 1.26 19.63 -1.86
C ALA A 82 2.75 19.51 -2.25
N ALA A 83 3.37 18.35 -2.06
CA ALA A 83 4.75 18.08 -2.47
C ALA A 83 4.88 17.71 -3.96
N GLY A 84 3.77 17.45 -4.65
CA GLY A 84 3.73 17.06 -6.05
C GLY A 84 3.66 15.56 -6.29
N THR A 85 3.09 14.77 -5.36
CA THR A 85 2.83 13.34 -5.63
C THR A 85 1.77 13.21 -6.71
N ASP A 86 1.92 12.24 -7.59
CA ASP A 86 0.92 11.97 -8.64
C ASP A 86 -0.20 11.07 -8.11
N TRP A 87 0.14 10.18 -7.16
CA TRP A 87 -0.79 9.23 -6.56
C TRP A 87 -0.58 9.11 -5.06
N VAL A 88 -1.68 9.14 -4.30
CA VAL A 88 -1.71 8.73 -2.90
C VAL A 88 -2.28 7.32 -2.79
N ALA A 89 -1.68 6.49 -1.94
CA ALA A 89 -2.01 5.08 -1.84
C ALA A 89 -2.33 4.69 -0.38
N PRO A 90 -3.58 4.91 0.08
CA PRO A 90 -3.97 4.59 1.46
C PRO A 90 -3.92 3.09 1.70
N SER A 91 -3.05 2.68 2.62
CA SER A 91 -2.79 1.27 2.94
C SER A 91 -3.25 0.84 4.32
N ASP A 92 -3.89 1.74 5.06
CA ASP A 92 -4.30 1.60 6.46
C ASP A 92 -5.45 0.62 6.74
N MET A 93 -6.40 0.47 5.80
CA MET A 93 -7.65 -0.29 5.94
C MET A 93 -8.67 0.29 6.94
N MET A 94 -8.65 1.59 7.19
CA MET A 94 -9.72 2.27 7.95
C MET A 94 -10.99 2.40 7.11
N ASP A 95 -12.14 2.31 7.75
CA ASP A 95 -13.43 2.48 7.07
C ASP A 95 -13.61 3.95 6.65
N GLY A 96 -13.99 4.19 5.39
CA GLY A 96 -14.30 5.52 4.85
C GLY A 96 -13.12 6.42 4.48
N ARG A 97 -11.87 5.95 4.62
CA ARG A 97 -10.69 6.78 4.35
C ARG A 97 -10.60 7.29 2.92
N VAL A 98 -11.04 6.50 1.93
CA VAL A 98 -10.93 6.87 0.50
C VAL A 98 -11.81 8.09 0.23
N GLY A 99 -13.06 8.05 0.68
CA GLY A 99 -14.01 9.14 0.47
C GLY A 99 -13.54 10.42 1.15
N ALA A 100 -13.03 10.30 2.38
CA ALA A 100 -12.49 11.43 3.12
C ALA A 100 -11.26 12.05 2.41
N ILE A 101 -10.33 11.22 1.93
CA ILE A 101 -9.14 11.67 1.20
C ILE A 101 -9.55 12.35 -0.11
N ARG A 102 -10.44 11.74 -0.91
CA ARG A 102 -10.90 12.30 -2.19
C ARG A 102 -11.53 13.68 -2.00
N GLN A 103 -12.47 13.80 -1.06
CA GLN A 103 -13.15 15.06 -0.75
C GLN A 103 -12.15 16.16 -0.36
N ALA A 104 -11.16 15.82 0.46
CA ALA A 104 -10.15 16.78 0.91
C ALA A 104 -9.21 17.22 -0.22
N LEU A 105 -8.73 16.28 -1.05
CA LEU A 105 -7.90 16.59 -2.21
C LEU A 105 -8.63 17.55 -3.16
N ASP A 106 -9.90 17.27 -3.47
CA ASP A 106 -10.71 18.11 -4.35
C ASP A 106 -10.95 19.50 -3.77
N ALA A 107 -11.28 19.57 -2.47
CA ALA A 107 -11.50 20.83 -1.77
C ALA A 107 -10.25 21.73 -1.73
N GLN A 108 -9.05 21.15 -1.80
CA GLN A 108 -7.77 21.86 -1.86
C GLN A 108 -7.23 22.07 -3.29
N GLY A 109 -7.98 21.64 -4.32
CA GLY A 109 -7.61 21.81 -5.72
C GLY A 109 -6.65 20.76 -6.27
N TYR A 110 -6.41 19.66 -5.55
CA TYR A 110 -5.57 18.53 -5.97
C TYR A 110 -6.39 17.48 -6.76
N THR A 111 -7.20 17.94 -7.72
CA THR A 111 -8.14 17.07 -8.47
C THR A 111 -7.44 16.05 -9.37
N GLU A 112 -6.20 16.33 -9.78
CA GLU A 112 -5.40 15.45 -10.65
C GLU A 112 -4.62 14.37 -9.86
N VAL A 113 -4.59 14.44 -8.53
CA VAL A 113 -3.90 13.44 -7.70
C VAL A 113 -4.80 12.20 -7.60
N GLY A 114 -4.31 11.08 -8.14
CA GLY A 114 -5.04 9.82 -8.15
C GLY A 114 -4.99 9.08 -6.81
N ILE A 115 -5.99 8.24 -6.56
CA ILE A 115 -6.05 7.38 -5.38
C ILE A 115 -5.89 5.90 -5.80
N LEU A 116 -4.81 5.29 -5.32
CA LEU A 116 -4.58 3.84 -5.38
C LEU A 116 -4.95 3.20 -4.04
N ALA A 117 -6.21 2.82 -3.87
CA ALA A 117 -6.67 2.26 -2.62
C ALA A 117 -6.17 0.83 -2.43
N TYR A 118 -5.59 0.52 -1.27
CA TYR A 118 -5.32 -0.87 -0.86
C TYR A 118 -6.60 -1.55 -0.39
N SER A 119 -7.59 -1.62 -1.27
CA SER A 119 -8.96 -2.04 -0.95
C SER A 119 -9.06 -3.46 -0.41
N ALA A 120 -8.26 -4.38 -0.94
CA ALA A 120 -8.23 -5.77 -0.51
C ALA A 120 -6.86 -6.11 0.10
N LYS A 121 -6.57 -5.56 1.29
CA LYS A 121 -5.35 -5.84 2.06
C LYS A 121 -5.65 -6.84 3.18
N TYR A 122 -5.08 -8.03 3.05
CA TYR A 122 -5.29 -9.14 3.97
C TYR A 122 -4.29 -9.18 5.13
N ALA A 123 -4.72 -9.69 6.28
CA ALA A 123 -3.88 -10.02 7.44
C ALA A 123 -2.99 -11.22 7.11
N SER A 124 -1.84 -10.96 6.48
CA SER A 124 -1.04 -11.99 5.83
C SER A 124 0.28 -12.33 6.55
N ALA A 125 0.66 -13.60 6.50
CA ALA A 125 1.98 -14.09 6.92
C ALA A 125 3.12 -13.67 5.97
N TYR A 126 2.82 -13.24 4.74
CA TYR A 126 3.84 -12.87 3.74
C TYR A 126 4.50 -11.50 4.00
N TYR A 127 4.13 -10.78 5.06
CA TYR A 127 4.67 -9.44 5.34
C TYR A 127 5.95 -9.41 6.17
N GLY A 128 6.46 -10.56 6.65
CA GLY A 128 7.62 -10.64 7.53
C GLY A 128 8.81 -9.77 7.07
N PRO A 129 9.35 -9.99 5.85
CA PRO A 129 10.52 -9.23 5.39
C PRO A 129 10.26 -7.72 5.20
N PHE A 130 9.02 -7.31 4.91
CA PHE A 130 8.66 -5.90 4.79
C PHE A 130 8.65 -5.20 6.14
N ARG A 131 8.11 -5.85 7.19
CA ARG A 131 8.10 -5.30 8.55
C ARG A 131 9.52 -5.06 9.07
N GLU A 132 10.44 -5.97 8.75
CA GLU A 132 11.87 -5.81 9.05
C GLU A 132 12.46 -4.62 8.29
N ALA A 133 12.21 -4.52 6.98
CA ALA A 133 12.72 -3.44 6.15
C ALA A 133 12.23 -2.03 6.56
N LEU A 134 11.00 -1.91 7.05
CA LEU A 134 10.44 -0.62 7.51
C LEU A 134 10.71 -0.30 8.99
N GLY A 135 11.17 -1.27 9.78
CA GLY A 135 11.19 -1.12 11.24
C GLY A 135 9.80 -0.80 11.82
N SER A 136 8.74 -1.36 11.20
CA SER A 136 7.33 -1.20 11.63
C SER A 136 6.81 -2.45 12.36
N THR A 137 7.69 -3.11 13.11
CA THR A 137 7.33 -4.23 13.97
C THR A 137 6.31 -3.79 15.01
N LEU A 138 5.17 -4.48 15.06
CA LEU A 138 4.13 -4.25 16.06
C LEU A 138 4.68 -4.46 17.47
N GLN A 139 4.39 -3.51 18.35
CA GLN A 139 4.78 -3.61 19.76
C GLN A 139 3.77 -4.44 20.58
N PHE A 140 2.53 -4.56 20.11
CA PHE A 140 1.48 -5.37 20.73
C PHE A 140 0.44 -5.79 19.69
N GLY A 141 -0.35 -6.81 20.03
CA GLY A 141 -1.48 -7.27 19.23
C GLY A 141 -1.10 -7.73 17.81
N ASP A 142 -2.08 -7.63 16.91
CA ASP A 142 -1.95 -7.89 15.49
C ASP A 142 -2.72 -6.83 14.67
N LYS A 143 -2.77 -7.00 13.35
CA LYS A 143 -3.49 -6.10 12.44
C LYS A 143 -4.85 -6.67 12.00
N CYS A 144 -5.33 -7.76 12.62
CA CYS A 144 -6.51 -8.51 12.18
C CYS A 144 -7.84 -7.79 12.45
N THR A 145 -7.82 -6.70 13.21
CA THR A 145 -9.00 -5.87 13.49
C THR A 145 -9.34 -4.89 12.37
N TYR A 146 -8.48 -4.76 11.36
CA TYR A 146 -8.68 -3.87 10.20
C TYR A 146 -8.14 -4.48 8.90
N GLN A 147 -7.07 -5.28 8.92
CA GLN A 147 -6.70 -6.10 7.76
C GLN A 147 -7.60 -7.32 7.67
N MET A 148 -8.02 -7.64 6.45
CA MET A 148 -9.06 -8.64 6.21
C MET A 148 -8.60 -10.06 6.56
N ASP A 149 -9.54 -10.89 6.98
CA ASP A 149 -9.32 -12.33 7.18
C ASP A 149 -8.94 -12.99 5.83
N PRO A 150 -7.78 -13.66 5.72
CA PRO A 150 -7.37 -14.41 4.53
C PRO A 150 -8.41 -15.36 3.94
N ALA A 151 -9.33 -15.89 4.76
CA ALA A 151 -10.39 -16.79 4.30
C ALA A 151 -11.54 -16.07 3.57
N ASN A 152 -11.62 -14.73 3.65
CA ASN A 152 -12.79 -13.98 3.24
C ASN A 152 -12.64 -13.31 1.87
N VAL A 153 -13.14 -13.99 0.84
CA VAL A 153 -13.20 -13.42 -0.52
C VAL A 153 -14.36 -12.44 -0.70
N ARG A 154 -15.45 -12.61 0.06
CA ARG A 154 -16.68 -11.80 -0.11
C ARG A 154 -16.48 -10.38 0.40
N GLU A 155 -15.71 -10.24 1.48
CA GLU A 155 -15.32 -8.94 2.01
C GLU A 155 -14.48 -8.15 1.00
N ALA A 156 -13.57 -8.79 0.24
CA ALA A 156 -12.82 -8.07 -0.80
C ALA A 156 -13.74 -7.42 -1.84
N LEU A 157 -14.81 -8.10 -2.24
CA LEU A 157 -15.79 -7.55 -3.17
C LEU A 157 -16.52 -6.35 -2.56
N LYS A 158 -16.86 -6.42 -1.26
CA LYS A 158 -17.48 -5.32 -0.51
C LYS A 158 -16.53 -4.13 -0.41
N GLU A 159 -15.31 -4.34 0.08
CA GLU A 159 -14.32 -3.27 0.30
C GLU A 159 -13.96 -2.54 -1.00
N VAL A 160 -13.73 -3.29 -2.09
CA VAL A 160 -13.48 -2.68 -3.41
C VAL A 160 -14.70 -1.91 -3.90
N SER A 161 -15.91 -2.44 -3.72
CA SER A 161 -17.13 -1.73 -4.10
C SER A 161 -17.31 -0.41 -3.34
N LEU A 162 -16.97 -0.38 -2.05
CA LEU A 162 -17.02 0.82 -1.22
C LEU A 162 -15.97 1.84 -1.68
N ASP A 163 -14.71 1.42 -1.82
CA ASP A 163 -13.63 2.32 -2.23
C ASP A 163 -13.86 2.94 -3.62
N VAL A 164 -14.36 2.16 -4.57
CA VAL A 164 -14.72 2.68 -5.90
C VAL A 164 -15.85 3.70 -5.80
N ALA A 165 -16.88 3.42 -4.99
CA ALA A 165 -17.97 4.39 -4.76
C ALA A 165 -17.49 5.66 -4.03
N GLU A 166 -16.45 5.55 -3.22
CA GLU A 166 -15.81 6.64 -2.49
C GLU A 166 -14.80 7.45 -3.34
N GLY A 167 -14.47 7.00 -4.55
CA GLY A 167 -13.63 7.73 -5.49
C GLY A 167 -12.20 7.20 -5.62
N ALA A 168 -11.94 5.92 -5.35
CA ALA A 168 -10.69 5.28 -5.74
C ALA A 168 -10.57 5.19 -7.27
N ASP A 169 -9.51 5.77 -7.83
CA ASP A 169 -9.20 5.69 -9.26
C ASP A 169 -8.61 4.34 -9.67
N MET A 170 -8.00 3.64 -8.70
CA MET A 170 -7.43 2.31 -8.85
C MET A 170 -7.52 1.56 -7.52
N VAL A 171 -7.76 0.25 -7.58
CA VAL A 171 -7.83 -0.61 -6.38
C VAL A 171 -6.70 -1.63 -6.38
N MET A 172 -6.31 -2.11 -5.20
CA MET A 172 -5.22 -3.07 -5.03
C MET A 172 -5.61 -4.30 -4.22
N VAL A 173 -5.10 -5.46 -4.66
CA VAL A 173 -5.04 -6.68 -3.86
C VAL A 173 -3.63 -6.87 -3.28
N LYS A 174 -3.55 -7.09 -1.97
CA LYS A 174 -2.29 -7.32 -1.26
C LYS A 174 -2.47 -8.39 -0.17
N PRO A 175 -1.67 -9.47 -0.15
CA PRO A 175 -0.69 -9.92 -1.17
C PRO A 175 -1.29 -10.32 -2.52
N ALA A 176 -0.45 -10.63 -3.52
CA ALA A 176 -0.90 -10.99 -4.86
C ALA A 176 -0.94 -12.50 -5.11
N LEU A 177 0.17 -13.22 -4.94
CA LEU A 177 0.33 -14.61 -5.39
C LEU A 177 -0.63 -15.55 -4.66
N ALA A 178 -0.82 -15.37 -3.36
CA ALA A 178 -1.75 -16.19 -2.58
C ALA A 178 -3.24 -15.81 -2.77
N TYR A 179 -3.52 -14.74 -3.53
CA TYR A 179 -4.86 -14.14 -3.68
C TYR A 179 -5.21 -13.88 -5.16
N LEU A 180 -4.64 -14.66 -6.08
CA LEU A 180 -4.95 -14.56 -7.52
C LEU A 180 -6.44 -14.76 -7.81
N ASP A 181 -7.12 -15.56 -6.99
CA ASP A 181 -8.55 -15.81 -7.10
C ASP A 181 -9.39 -14.59 -6.65
N VAL A 182 -8.89 -13.78 -5.71
CA VAL A 182 -9.47 -12.47 -5.36
C VAL A 182 -9.32 -11.51 -6.54
N ILE A 183 -8.10 -11.39 -7.10
CA ILE A 183 -7.83 -10.54 -8.27
C ILE A 183 -8.77 -10.91 -9.42
N TYR A 184 -8.91 -12.20 -9.71
CA TYR A 184 -9.80 -12.69 -10.76
C TYR A 184 -11.26 -12.30 -10.53
N ARG A 185 -11.79 -12.48 -9.32
CA ARG A 185 -13.18 -12.12 -9.00
C ARG A 185 -13.40 -10.61 -9.07
N LEU A 186 -12.45 -9.81 -8.57
CA LEU A 186 -12.53 -8.36 -8.68
C LEU A 186 -12.55 -7.92 -10.14
N ARG A 187 -11.72 -8.52 -11.00
CA ARG A 187 -11.72 -8.21 -12.43
C ARG A 187 -13.05 -8.46 -13.12
N GLN A 188 -13.90 -9.33 -12.58
CA GLN A 188 -15.24 -9.56 -13.13
C GLN A 188 -16.26 -8.48 -12.74
N VAL A 189 -15.99 -7.71 -11.68
CA VAL A 189 -17.02 -6.83 -11.07
C VAL A 189 -16.60 -5.37 -10.96
N THR A 190 -15.30 -5.04 -11.02
CA THR A 190 -14.83 -3.66 -11.00
C THR A 190 -14.49 -3.15 -12.40
N SER A 191 -14.75 -1.87 -12.63
CA SER A 191 -14.41 -1.17 -13.87
C SER A 191 -13.11 -0.36 -13.78
N VAL A 192 -12.59 -0.13 -12.57
CA VAL A 192 -11.33 0.59 -12.38
C VAL A 192 -10.13 -0.36 -12.54
N PRO A 193 -8.94 0.14 -12.88
CA PRO A 193 -7.75 -0.70 -12.96
C PRO A 193 -7.46 -1.40 -11.62
N ILE A 194 -6.90 -2.61 -11.72
CA ILE A 194 -6.51 -3.40 -10.55
C ILE A 194 -4.99 -3.46 -10.46
N ALA A 195 -4.43 -2.95 -9.37
CA ALA A 195 -3.06 -3.22 -8.98
C ALA A 195 -2.97 -4.50 -8.14
N ALA A 196 -1.83 -5.17 -8.21
CA ALA A 196 -1.53 -6.30 -7.35
C ALA A 196 -0.14 -6.13 -6.75
N TYR A 197 -0.02 -6.30 -5.43
CA TYR A 197 1.28 -6.20 -4.76
C TYR A 197 1.89 -7.60 -4.61
N ASN A 198 2.93 -7.88 -5.38
CA ASN A 198 3.82 -9.02 -5.15
C ASN A 198 4.74 -8.71 -3.96
N VAL A 199 4.35 -9.17 -2.77
CA VAL A 199 4.87 -8.67 -1.49
C VAL A 199 6.24 -9.27 -1.14
N SER A 200 6.84 -8.74 -0.08
CA SER A 200 8.20 -9.06 0.34
C SER A 200 8.42 -10.55 0.63
N GLY A 201 7.45 -11.23 1.24
CA GLY A 201 7.53 -12.67 1.52
C GLY A 201 7.46 -13.51 0.25
N GLU A 202 6.62 -13.13 -0.71
CA GLU A 202 6.52 -13.81 -2.01
C GLU A 202 7.83 -13.64 -2.81
N TYR A 203 8.40 -12.44 -2.79
CA TYR A 203 9.73 -12.16 -3.33
C TYR A 203 10.81 -13.03 -2.64
N ALA A 204 10.84 -13.04 -1.31
CA ALA A 204 11.85 -13.76 -0.53
C ALA A 204 11.78 -15.27 -0.74
N LEU A 205 10.58 -15.84 -0.91
CA LEU A 205 10.41 -17.27 -1.19
C LEU A 205 11.07 -17.68 -2.51
N ILE A 206 10.83 -16.93 -3.58
CA ILE A 206 11.41 -17.24 -4.89
C ILE A 206 12.94 -17.10 -4.84
N ARG A 207 13.45 -16.02 -4.23
CA ARG A 207 14.90 -15.83 -4.03
C ARG A 207 15.54 -16.94 -3.20
N ALA A 208 14.89 -17.38 -2.14
CA ALA A 208 15.41 -18.44 -1.29
C ALA A 208 15.48 -19.76 -2.04
N ALA A 209 14.40 -20.15 -2.74
CA ALA A 209 14.35 -21.38 -3.52
C ALA A 209 15.33 -21.37 -4.72
N GLY A 210 15.47 -20.22 -5.40
CA GLY A 210 16.41 -20.02 -6.48
C GLY A 210 17.87 -20.16 -6.04
N ARG A 211 18.25 -19.52 -4.94
CA ARG A 211 19.61 -19.65 -4.34
C ARG A 211 19.96 -21.07 -3.91
N GLN A 212 18.97 -21.87 -3.52
CA GLN A 212 19.16 -23.28 -3.17
C GLN A 212 19.12 -24.21 -4.38
N GLY A 213 18.88 -23.68 -5.58
CA GLY A 213 18.76 -24.48 -6.81
C GLY A 213 17.54 -25.38 -6.87
N TRP A 214 16.50 -25.11 -6.07
CA TRP A 214 15.27 -25.90 -6.06
C TRP A 214 14.38 -25.62 -7.28
N ILE A 215 14.48 -24.39 -7.81
CA ILE A 215 13.75 -23.92 -8.98
C ILE A 215 14.69 -23.08 -9.85
N ASP A 216 14.34 -22.95 -11.13
CA ASP A 216 14.87 -21.87 -11.96
C ASP A 216 14.27 -20.54 -11.48
N GLU A 217 15.09 -19.70 -10.85
CA GLU A 217 14.66 -18.44 -10.25
C GLU A 217 14.05 -17.50 -11.28
N GLN A 218 14.70 -17.32 -12.43
CA GLN A 218 14.25 -16.39 -13.46
C GLN A 218 12.93 -16.86 -14.07
N ALA A 219 12.81 -18.15 -14.39
CA ALA A 219 11.56 -18.71 -14.90
C ALA A 219 10.41 -18.56 -13.89
N ALA A 220 10.66 -18.83 -12.60
CA ALA A 220 9.66 -18.71 -11.55
C ALA A 220 9.19 -17.27 -11.31
N ILE A 221 10.09 -16.28 -11.43
CA ILE A 221 9.73 -14.85 -11.37
C ILE A 221 8.78 -14.51 -12.51
N PHE A 222 9.12 -14.86 -13.76
CA PHE A 222 8.26 -14.58 -14.91
C PHE A 222 6.91 -15.29 -14.82
N GLU A 223 6.88 -16.54 -14.38
CA GLU A 223 5.64 -17.30 -14.20
C GLU A 223 4.74 -16.67 -13.12
N THR A 224 5.34 -16.23 -12.01
CA THR A 224 4.64 -15.52 -10.94
C THR A 224 4.01 -14.23 -11.45
N LEU A 225 4.78 -13.35 -12.10
CA LEU A 225 4.27 -12.07 -12.60
C LEU A 225 3.23 -12.28 -13.71
N THR A 226 3.44 -13.28 -14.58
CA THR A 226 2.47 -13.67 -15.61
C THR A 226 1.17 -14.14 -14.99
N SER A 227 1.22 -14.91 -13.90
CA SER A 227 0.03 -15.38 -13.20
C SER A 227 -0.80 -14.23 -12.62
N ILE A 228 -0.13 -13.20 -12.09
CA ILE A 228 -0.76 -11.99 -11.56
C ILE A 228 -1.42 -11.18 -12.68
N LYS A 229 -0.74 -10.99 -13.82
CA LYS A 229 -1.35 -10.35 -15.01
C LYS A 229 -2.55 -11.17 -15.53
N ARG A 230 -2.40 -12.49 -15.64
CA ARG A 230 -3.46 -13.41 -16.11
C ARG A 230 -4.69 -13.39 -15.20
N ALA A 231 -4.49 -13.26 -13.89
CA ALA A 231 -5.59 -13.15 -12.94
C ALA A 231 -6.43 -11.88 -13.17
N GLY A 232 -5.88 -10.84 -13.79
CA GLY A 232 -6.62 -9.62 -14.15
C GLY A 232 -6.01 -8.33 -13.63
N ALA A 233 -4.82 -8.37 -13.04
CA ALA A 233 -4.13 -7.16 -12.62
C ALA A 233 -3.63 -6.35 -13.83
N ASP A 234 -3.93 -5.06 -13.85
CA ASP A 234 -3.45 -4.09 -14.82
C ASP A 234 -2.04 -3.59 -14.45
N LEU A 235 -1.76 -3.43 -13.15
CA LEU A 235 -0.46 -3.02 -12.62
C LEU A 235 0.08 -4.01 -11.58
N ILE A 236 1.40 -4.17 -11.51
CA ILE A 236 2.05 -5.02 -10.50
C ILE A 236 3.10 -4.20 -9.76
N LEU A 237 2.96 -4.13 -8.43
CA LEU A 237 4.01 -3.65 -7.55
C LEU A 237 4.87 -4.87 -7.17
N THR A 238 6.14 -4.88 -7.58
CA THR A 238 7.04 -6.00 -7.31
C THR A 238 8.47 -5.52 -7.05
N TYR A 239 9.16 -6.22 -6.16
CA TYR A 239 10.60 -6.03 -5.92
C TYR A 239 11.47 -6.56 -7.07
N PHE A 240 10.90 -7.36 -7.99
CA PHE A 240 11.59 -7.85 -9.18
C PHE A 240 11.61 -6.83 -10.34
N ALA A 241 11.01 -5.64 -10.17
CA ALA A 241 10.74 -4.72 -11.27
C ALA A 241 11.98 -4.34 -12.10
N LEU A 242 13.11 -4.02 -11.44
CA LEU A 242 14.34 -3.64 -12.14
C LEU A 242 14.97 -4.82 -12.91
N GLU A 243 14.99 -6.01 -12.32
CA GLU A 243 15.57 -7.20 -12.96
C GLU A 243 14.74 -7.66 -14.15
N VAL A 244 13.42 -7.71 -13.98
CA VAL A 244 12.50 -8.09 -15.05
C VAL A 244 12.53 -7.08 -16.19
N ALA A 245 12.66 -5.79 -15.89
CA ALA A 245 12.83 -4.78 -16.93
C ALA A 245 14.12 -5.00 -17.75
N GLN A 246 15.22 -5.40 -17.10
CA GLN A 246 16.48 -5.72 -17.79
C GLN A 246 16.40 -7.00 -18.63
N TRP A 247 15.62 -7.99 -18.22
CA TRP A 247 15.42 -9.22 -18.99
C TRP A 247 14.50 -9.05 -20.20
N LEU A 248 13.61 -8.05 -20.16
CA LEU A 248 12.68 -7.74 -21.24
C LEU A 248 13.23 -6.77 -22.29
N SER A 249 14.35 -6.09 -21.99
CA SER A 249 15.05 -5.18 -22.89
C SER A 249 16.03 -5.91 -23.80
#